data_AF-A0A7U4M178-F1
#
_entry.id   AF-A0A7U4M178-F1
#
_cell.length_a   1.000
_cell.length_b   1.000
_cell.length_c   1.000
_cell.angle_alpha   90.00
_cell.angle_beta   90.00
_cell.angle_gamma   90.00
#
_symmetry.space_group_name_H-M   'P 1'
#
loop_
_entity.id
_entity.type
_entity.pdbx_description
1 polymer ?
#
loop_
_entity_poly.entity_id
_entity_poly.type
_entity_poly.pdbx_seq_one_letter_code
_entity_poly.pdbx_strand_id
1 'polypeptide(L)'
;MRSTKKKTKISLRYKIALFTVYFVLFIALTAMIDYYAYDLINPWIFIVLSFVGAIWATLVHVKSKEKSKADELAHDLEEII
;
A
#
# COMPACT_ATOMS: atom_id res chain seq x y z
N MET A 1 -30.04 11.47 17.21
CA MET A 1 -29.11 11.86 16.12
C MET A 1 -28.60 10.60 15.44
N ARG A 2 -29.18 10.21 14.30
CA ARG A 2 -28.78 9.01 13.55
C ARG A 2 -27.52 9.37 12.77
N SER A 3 -26.34 9.00 13.29
CA SER A 3 -25.08 9.13 12.56
C SER A 3 -25.20 8.36 11.25
N THR A 4 -25.41 9.09 10.16
CA THR A 4 -25.37 8.55 8.81
C THR A 4 -23.92 8.15 8.57
N LYS A 5 -23.58 6.88 8.85
CA LYS A 5 -22.37 6.24 8.32
C LYS A 5 -22.45 6.35 6.81
N LYS A 6 -21.89 7.42 6.23
CA LYS A 6 -21.62 7.53 4.80
C LYS A 6 -20.83 6.27 4.46
N LYS A 7 -21.44 5.35 3.72
CA LYS A 7 -20.72 4.31 3.01
C LYS A 7 -19.88 5.05 1.97
N THR A 8 -18.71 5.53 2.35
CA THR A 8 -17.74 6.11 1.45
C THR A 8 -17.46 5.02 0.42
N LYS A 9 -17.97 5.20 -0.79
CA LYS A 9 -17.52 4.39 -1.92
C LYS A 9 -16.02 4.57 -1.96
N ILE A 10 -15.27 3.49 -1.82
CA ILE A 10 -13.81 3.51 -1.89
C ILE A 10 -13.46 4.11 -3.26
N SER A 11 -12.93 5.33 -3.24
CA SER A 11 -12.58 6.07 -4.45
C SER A 11 -11.44 5.35 -5.16
N LEU A 12 -11.37 5.49 -6.49
CA LEU A 12 -10.23 4.95 -7.24
C LEU A 12 -8.91 5.58 -6.75
N ARG A 13 -8.96 6.87 -6.39
CA ARG A 13 -7.82 7.62 -5.83
C ARG A 13 -7.31 7.02 -4.54
N TYR A 14 -8.20 6.73 -3.57
CA TYR A 14 -7.82 6.05 -2.33
C TYR A 14 -7.17 4.68 -2.59
N LYS A 15 -7.66 3.89 -3.57
CA LYS A 15 -7.01 2.61 -3.90
C LYS A 15 -5.60 2.79 -4.44
N ILE A 16 -5.39 3.80 -5.28
CA ILE A 16 -4.06 4.14 -5.82
C ILE A 16 -3.15 4.65 -4.71
N ALA A 17 -3.67 5.48 -3.79
CA ALA A 17 -2.93 5.97 -2.64
C ALA A 17 -2.52 4.83 -1.70
N LEU A 18 -3.46 3.96 -1.35
CA LEU A 18 -3.21 2.78 -0.51
C LEU A 18 -2.21 1.82 -1.17
N PHE A 19 -2.33 1.59 -2.47
CA PHE A 19 -1.34 0.85 -3.25
C PHE A 19 0.05 1.47 -3.15
N THR A 20 0.14 2.79 -3.31
CA THR A 20 1.41 3.52 -3.23
C THR A 20 2.05 3.38 -1.85
N VAL A 21 1.25 3.51 -0.78
CA VAL A 21 1.72 3.30 0.60
C VAL A 21 2.33 1.92 0.76
N TYR A 22 1.61 0.87 0.33
CA TYR A 22 2.12 -0.50 0.40
C TYR A 22 3.34 -0.73 -0.49
N PHE A 23 3.35 -0.18 -1.69
CA PHE A 23 4.45 -0.33 -2.64
C PHE A 23 5.74 0.28 -2.12
N VAL A 24 5.67 1.50 -1.58
CA VAL A 24 6.83 2.15 -0.94
C VAL A 24 7.31 1.35 0.26
N LEU A 25 6.39 0.83 1.09
CA LEU A 25 6.72 -0.05 2.21
C LEU A 25 7.45 -1.32 1.75
N PHE A 26 6.95 -2.00 0.72
CA PHE A 26 7.59 -3.20 0.18
C PHE A 26 8.95 -2.90 -0.44
N ILE A 27 9.11 -1.79 -1.17
CA ILE A 27 10.40 -1.35 -1.71
C ILE A 27 11.38 -1.08 -0.57
N ALA A 28 10.98 -0.36 0.47
CA ALA A 28 11.85 -0.05 1.60
C ALA A 28 12.31 -1.33 2.31
N LEU A 29 11.39 -2.28 2.52
CA LEU A 29 11.71 -3.58 3.12
C LEU A 29 12.64 -4.42 2.25
N THR A 30 12.39 -4.49 0.94
CA THR A 30 13.25 -5.26 0.03
C THR A 30 14.62 -4.61 -0.14
N ALA A 31 14.71 -3.29 -0.23
CA ALA A 31 15.99 -2.58 -0.24
C ALA A 31 16.79 -2.82 1.05
N MET A 32 16.12 -2.86 2.20
CA MET A 32 16.76 -3.23 3.46
C MET A 32 17.27 -4.67 3.43
N ILE A 33 16.47 -5.63 2.93
CA ILE A 33 16.89 -7.03 2.81
C ILE A 33 18.07 -7.19 1.87
N ASP A 34 18.05 -6.53 0.72
CA ASP A 34 19.10 -6.60 -0.30
C ASP A 34 20.43 -6.08 0.23
N TYR A 35 20.40 -4.97 0.99
CA TYR A 35 21.58 -4.44 1.68
C TYR A 35 22.26 -5.48 2.58
N TYR A 36 21.50 -6.35 3.24
CA TYR A 36 22.04 -7.45 4.06
C TYR A 36 22.41 -8.70 3.24
N ALA A 37 21.91 -8.83 2.02
CA ALA A 37 22.11 -9.98 1.14
C ALA A 37 23.28 -9.82 0.16
N TYR A 38 24.10 -8.76 0.29
CA TYR A 38 25.29 -8.50 -0.55
C TYR A 38 24.98 -8.39 -2.07
N ASP A 39 23.88 -7.72 -2.44
CA ASP A 39 23.49 -7.48 -3.85
C ASP A 39 23.33 -8.76 -4.70
N LEU A 40 23.04 -9.90 -4.07
CA LEU A 40 22.87 -11.19 -4.78
C LEU A 40 21.61 -11.24 -5.65
N ILE A 41 20.66 -10.34 -5.45
CA ILE A 41 19.34 -10.38 -6.09
C ILE A 41 19.21 -9.24 -7.10
N ASN A 42 18.69 -9.57 -8.28
CA ASN A 42 18.49 -8.59 -9.34
C ASN A 42 17.46 -7.51 -8.92
N PRO A 43 17.78 -6.21 -9.00
CA PRO A 43 16.88 -5.11 -8.64
C PRO A 43 15.50 -5.17 -9.29
N TRP A 44 15.42 -5.66 -10.54
CA TRP A 44 14.16 -5.83 -11.25
C TRP A 44 13.22 -6.82 -10.58
N ILE A 45 13.77 -7.88 -9.97
CA ILE A 45 12.99 -8.88 -9.24
C ILE A 45 12.37 -8.25 -8.00
N PHE A 46 13.08 -7.39 -7.28
CA PHE A 46 12.52 -6.68 -6.12
C PHE A 46 11.39 -5.75 -6.48
N ILE A 47 11.51 -5.00 -7.59
CA ILE A 47 10.47 -4.10 -8.05
C ILE A 47 9.21 -4.91 -8.40
N VAL A 48 9.35 -6.01 -9.13
CA VAL A 48 8.22 -6.87 -9.51
C VAL A 48 7.57 -7.52 -8.30
N LEU A 49 8.36 -8.06 -7.36
CA LEU A 49 7.82 -8.67 -6.14
C LEU A 49 7.13 -7.64 -5.25
N SER A 50 7.72 -6.45 -5.09
CA SER A 50 7.13 -5.35 -4.34
C SER A 50 5.82 -4.88 -4.98
N PHE A 51 5.76 -4.83 -6.31
CA PHE A 51 4.56 -4.44 -7.05
C PHE A 51 3.43 -5.45 -6.85
N VAL A 52 3.72 -6.74 -7.04
CA VAL A 52 2.74 -7.83 -6.85
C VAL A 52 2.28 -7.90 -5.39
N GLY A 53 3.21 -7.78 -4.44
CA GLY A 53 2.92 -7.74 -3.01
C GLY A 53 2.03 -6.56 -2.63
N ALA A 54 2.30 -5.37 -3.17
CA ALA A 54 1.49 -4.18 -2.94
C ALA A 54 0.08 -4.31 -3.52
N ILE A 55 -0.09 -4.88 -4.72
CA ILE A 55 -1.42 -5.19 -5.28
C ILE A 55 -2.17 -6.11 -4.32
N TRP A 56 -1.53 -7.21 -3.91
CA TRP A 56 -2.16 -8.20 -3.03
C TRP A 56 -2.57 -7.58 -1.69
N ALA A 57 -1.66 -6.86 -1.04
CA ALA A 57 -1.92 -6.19 0.23
C ALA A 57 -3.07 -5.18 0.11
N THR A 58 -3.10 -4.38 -0.96
CA THR A 58 -4.18 -3.43 -1.23
C THR A 58 -5.53 -4.13 -1.38
N LEU A 59 -5.59 -5.22 -2.15
CA LEU A 59 -6.82 -6.00 -2.34
C LEU A 59 -7.32 -6.61 -1.03
N VAL A 60 -6.41 -7.20 -0.25
CA VAL A 60 -6.73 -7.79 1.06
C VAL A 60 -7.23 -6.72 2.02
N HIS A 61 -6.55 -5.58 2.08
CA HIS A 61 -6.92 -4.46 2.95
C HIS A 61 -8.32 -3.93 2.61
N VAL A 62 -8.56 -3.62 1.33
CA VAL A 62 -9.86 -3.14 0.83
C VAL A 62 -10.98 -4.14 1.13
N LYS A 63 -10.69 -5.44 1.13
CA LYS A 63 -11.65 -6.50 1.47
C LYS A 63 -11.86 -6.64 2.98
N SER A 64 -10.81 -6.46 3.79
CA SER A 64 -10.84 -6.59 5.26
C SER A 64 -11.70 -5.50 5.91
N LYS A 65 -11.74 -4.29 5.33
CA LYS A 65 -12.43 -3.10 5.89
C LYS A 65 -11.98 -2.72 7.32
N GLU A 66 -10.85 -3.26 7.77
CA GLU A 66 -10.22 -2.87 9.01
C GLU A 66 -9.54 -1.50 8.81
N LYS A 67 -9.74 -0.61 9.78
CA LYS A 67 -9.02 0.66 9.80
C LYS A 67 -7.63 0.43 10.39
N SER A 68 -6.62 0.98 9.73
CA SER A 68 -5.22 0.88 10.09
C SER A 68 -4.49 2.20 9.83
N LYS A 69 -3.23 2.29 10.26
CA LYS A 69 -2.37 3.45 9.93
C LYS A 69 -2.14 3.62 8.43
N ALA A 70 -2.26 2.55 7.64
CA ALA A 70 -2.15 2.65 6.20
C ALA A 70 -3.34 3.42 5.59
N ASP A 71 -4.51 3.43 6.24
CA ASP A 71 -5.64 4.26 5.82
C ASP A 71 -5.37 5.74 6.03
N GLU A 72 -4.75 6.10 7.16
CA GLU A 72 -4.39 7.49 7.48
C GLU A 72 -3.40 8.01 6.43
N LEU A 73 -2.32 7.26 6.22
CA LEU A 73 -1.32 7.58 5.20
C LEU A 73 -1.90 7.64 3.79
N ALA A 74 -2.81 6.72 3.44
CA ALA A 74 -3.46 6.72 2.14
C ALA A 74 -4.40 7.91 1.96
N HIS A 75 -5.04 8.39 3.04
CA HIS A 75 -5.91 9.55 2.96
C HIS A 75 -5.10 10.85 2.79
N ASP A 76 -4.01 11.00 3.54
CA ASP A 76 -3.07 12.12 3.38
C ASP A 76 -2.49 12.15 1.96
N LEU A 77 -2.15 10.97 1.41
CA LEU A 77 -1.65 10.85 0.03
C LEU A 77 -2.74 11.12 -1.02
N GLU A 78 -3.99 10.75 -0.75
CA GLU A 78 -5.13 11.04 -1.62
C GLU A 78 -5.39 12.55 -1.76
N GLU A 79 -5.10 13.35 -0.73
CA GLU A 79 -5.20 14.82 -0.83
C GLU A 79 -4.15 15.43 -1.77
N ILE A 80 -3.04 14.72 -1.99
CA ILE A 80 -1.92 15.15 -2.86
C ILE A 80 -2.14 14.71 -4.32
N ILE A 81 -2.93 13.65 -4.56
CA ILE A 81 -3.17 13.02 -5.88
C ILE A 81 -4.50 13.47 -6.52
#